data_AF-A0A8H8MRL2-F1
#
_entry.id   AF-A0A8H8MRL2-F1
#
_cell.length_a   1.000
_cell.length_b   1.000
_cell.length_c   1.000
_cell.angle_alpha   90.00
_cell.angle_beta   90.00
_cell.angle_gamma   90.00
#
_symmetry.space_group_name_H-M   'P 1'
#
loop_
_entity.id
_entity.type
_entity.pdbx_description
1 polymer ?
#
loop_
_entity_poly.entity_id
_entity_poly.type
_entity_poly.pdbx_seq_one_letter_code
_entity_poly.pdbx_strand_id
1 'polypeptide(L)'
;MVHTQDISIPCPYVVGSAFLLRVTPTIGSPFDLLATVVKFYEPVTISPIMLISIEFIDTDSESSPYKLPNKIVLKVYDRRFSTDLREQYRLRASTYKTEKLYHDYVAFGQAPDNLKSIHKVIDGFGKLDNCPRELLEHYITIETSPYFAAECATNEQLQSLQGCDVPRFYGSVEFLESPSVPGLNLSVPGILLEPIVGTSLDSMDPASPNIQDVIK
;
A
#
# COMPACT_ATOMS: atom_id res chain seq x y z
N MET A 1 30.90 14.64 -10.00
CA MET A 1 30.09 13.42 -9.81
C MET A 1 29.35 13.55 -8.49
N VAL A 2 28.04 13.78 -8.51
CA VAL A 2 27.24 13.94 -7.29
C VAL A 2 27.00 12.55 -6.70
N HIS A 3 27.32 12.37 -5.42
CA HIS A 3 27.04 11.15 -4.66
C HIS A 3 25.52 10.96 -4.48
N THR A 4 24.84 10.43 -5.49
CA THR A 4 23.38 10.21 -5.51
C THR A 4 22.89 9.04 -4.62
N GLN A 5 23.78 8.41 -3.86
CA GLN A 5 23.52 7.06 -3.32
C GLN A 5 22.77 7.05 -1.97
N ASP A 6 22.94 8.02 -1.07
CA ASP A 6 22.25 7.99 0.24
C ASP A 6 20.98 8.88 0.28
N ILE A 7 20.42 9.25 -0.88
CA ILE A 7 19.21 10.07 -0.97
C ILE A 7 17.98 9.21 -0.64
N SER A 8 17.14 9.70 0.27
CA SER A 8 15.84 9.07 0.60
C SER A 8 14.95 9.01 -0.64
N ILE A 9 14.25 7.90 -0.82
CA ILE A 9 13.24 7.78 -1.87
C ILE A 9 12.06 8.69 -1.48
N PRO A 10 11.66 9.66 -2.33
CA PRO A 10 10.49 10.47 -2.04
C PRO A 10 9.23 9.60 -2.12
N CYS A 11 8.25 9.89 -1.26
CA CYS A 11 6.94 9.25 -1.32
C CYS A 11 6.24 9.61 -2.63
N PRO A 12 5.88 8.64 -3.51
CA PRO A 12 5.19 8.95 -4.76
C PRO A 12 3.71 9.28 -4.54
N TYR A 13 3.16 8.92 -3.38
CA TYR A 13 1.73 8.95 -3.06
C TYR A 13 1.25 10.31 -2.52
N VAL A 14 1.71 11.41 -3.13
CA VAL A 14 1.36 12.79 -2.71
C VAL A 14 0.17 13.34 -3.49
N VAL A 15 -0.52 14.33 -2.89
CA VAL A 15 -1.66 15.01 -3.55
C VAL A 15 -1.25 15.57 -4.91
N GLY A 16 -2.05 15.30 -5.93
CA GLY A 16 -1.80 15.67 -7.32
C GLY A 16 -0.99 14.65 -8.13
N SER A 17 -0.37 13.64 -7.50
CA SER A 17 0.22 12.52 -8.23
C SER A 17 -0.85 11.74 -8.98
N ALA A 18 -0.53 11.32 -10.21
CA ALA A 18 -1.41 10.52 -11.05
C ALA A 18 -0.77 9.17 -11.40
N PHE A 19 -1.58 8.11 -11.36
CA PHE A 19 -1.15 6.73 -11.58
C PHE A 19 -2.03 6.06 -12.62
N LEU A 20 -1.40 5.37 -13.56
CA LEU A 20 -2.10 4.43 -14.41
C LEU A 20 -2.23 3.11 -13.64
N LEU A 21 -3.47 2.67 -13.42
CA LEU A 21 -3.76 1.46 -12.64
C LEU A 21 -4.52 0.46 -13.48
N ARG A 22 -4.13 -0.82 -13.37
CA ARG A 22 -4.97 -1.95 -13.75
C ARG A 22 -5.68 -2.47 -12.51
N VAL A 23 -7.01 -2.51 -12.55
CA VAL A 23 -7.84 -3.05 -11.48
C VAL A 23 -8.25 -4.47 -11.85
N THR A 24 -8.03 -5.42 -10.94
CA THR A 24 -8.53 -6.78 -11.04
C THR A 24 -9.67 -6.96 -10.03
N PRO A 25 -10.94 -6.85 -10.46
CA PRO A 25 -12.08 -7.04 -9.57
C PRO A 25 -12.28 -8.53 -9.21
N THR A 26 -12.99 -8.80 -8.12
CA THR A 26 -13.34 -10.18 -7.70
C THR A 26 -14.26 -10.88 -8.69
N ILE A 27 -15.11 -10.12 -9.37
CA ILE A 27 -16.02 -10.59 -10.42
C ILE A 27 -15.68 -9.81 -11.68
N GLY A 28 -15.88 -10.37 -12.87
CA GLY A 28 -15.70 -9.65 -14.15
C GLY A 28 -14.25 -9.50 -14.59
N SER A 29 -14.06 -8.75 -15.68
CA SER A 29 -12.76 -8.60 -16.33
C SER A 29 -11.95 -7.45 -15.73
N PRO A 30 -10.61 -7.54 -15.73
CA PRO A 30 -9.75 -6.41 -15.40
C PRO A 30 -10.01 -5.18 -16.29
N PHE A 31 -9.77 -3.99 -15.76
CA PHE A 31 -9.93 -2.72 -16.46
C PHE A 31 -8.90 -1.70 -15.99
N ASP A 32 -8.60 -0.73 -16.86
CA ASP A 32 -7.58 0.27 -16.62
C ASP A 32 -8.20 1.64 -16.33
N LEU A 33 -7.62 2.38 -15.38
CA LEU A 33 -8.04 3.73 -15.01
C LEU A 33 -6.85 4.63 -14.70
N LEU A 34 -7.06 5.95 -14.84
CA LEU A 34 -6.18 6.98 -14.33
C LEU A 34 -6.67 7.38 -12.94
N ALA A 35 -5.80 7.24 -11.93
CA ALA A 35 -6.07 7.62 -10.55
C ALA A 35 -5.25 8.86 -10.18
N THR A 36 -5.90 9.94 -9.74
CA THR A 36 -5.21 11.12 -9.20
C THR A 36 -5.41 11.22 -7.69
N VAL A 37 -4.34 11.39 -6.92
CA VAL A 37 -4.40 11.52 -5.46
C VAL A 37 -5.04 12.85 -5.09
N VAL A 38 -6.19 12.79 -4.43
CA VAL A 38 -6.95 13.95 -3.92
C VAL A 38 -6.62 14.21 -2.45
N LYS A 39 -6.38 13.15 -1.68
CA LYS A 39 -6.01 13.23 -0.26
C LYS A 39 -5.05 12.11 0.09
N PHE A 40 -4.05 12.43 0.88
CA PHE A 40 -3.19 11.45 1.55
C PHE A 40 -3.61 11.36 3.02
N TYR A 41 -3.80 10.14 3.55
CA TYR A 41 -4.18 9.94 4.95
C TYR A 41 -2.92 9.72 5.80
N GLU A 42 -2.78 10.53 6.84
CA GLU A 42 -1.69 10.47 7.82
C GLU A 42 -2.20 10.19 9.23
N PRO A 43 -1.37 9.58 10.10
CA PRO A 43 -0.06 9.01 9.80
C PRO A 43 -0.17 7.72 8.97
N VAL A 44 0.87 7.39 8.20
CA VAL A 44 0.96 6.07 7.54
C VAL A 44 1.36 5.04 8.58
N THR A 45 0.52 4.03 8.79
CA THR A 45 0.84 2.92 9.69
C THR A 45 1.67 1.85 8.95
N ILE A 46 1.02 0.84 8.40
CA ILE A 46 1.66 -0.27 7.66
C ILE A 46 1.68 0.02 6.15
N SER A 47 0.67 0.74 5.64
CA SER A 47 0.40 0.92 4.22
C SER A 47 -0.03 2.36 3.97
N PRO A 48 0.53 3.07 2.97
CA PRO A 48 -0.02 4.34 2.53
C PRO A 48 -1.47 4.20 2.07
N ILE A 49 -2.31 5.18 2.46
CA ILE A 49 -3.73 5.23 2.11
C ILE A 49 -4.03 6.59 1.48
N MET A 50 -4.69 6.56 0.32
CA MET A 50 -5.02 7.75 -0.46
C MET A 50 -6.50 7.74 -0.81
N LEU A 51 -7.14 8.91 -0.81
CA LEU A 51 -8.36 9.12 -1.58
C LEU A 51 -7.95 9.55 -2.98
N ILE A 52 -8.41 8.81 -3.99
CA ILE A 52 -8.13 9.09 -5.40
C ILE A 52 -9.41 9.51 -6.13
N SER A 53 -9.27 10.36 -7.14
CA SER A 53 -10.26 10.54 -8.19
C SER A 53 -9.92 9.64 -9.38
N ILE A 54 -10.93 9.06 -10.01
CA ILE A 54 -10.75 8.11 -11.12
C ILE A 54 -11.28 8.64 -12.45
N GLU A 55 -10.57 8.33 -13.53
CA GLU A 55 -10.98 8.53 -14.91
C GLU A 55 -10.74 7.22 -15.68
N PHE A 56 -11.76 6.69 -16.35
CA PHE A 56 -11.61 5.47 -17.15
C PHE A 56 -10.88 5.76 -18.46
N ILE A 57 -9.96 4.87 -18.85
CA ILE A 57 -9.10 5.09 -20.02
C ILE A 57 -9.66 4.41 -21.26
N ASP A 58 -10.18 3.20 -21.12
CA ASP A 58 -10.78 2.42 -22.21
C ASP A 58 -12.09 1.78 -21.75
N THR A 59 -13.19 2.52 -21.91
CA THR A 59 -14.51 1.90 -21.93
C THR A 59 -15.36 2.55 -23.01
N ASP A 60 -15.81 1.76 -23.99
CA ASP A 60 -17.10 2.00 -24.63
C ASP A 60 -18.12 2.19 -23.51
N SER A 61 -18.54 3.44 -23.31
CA SER A 61 -19.14 3.99 -22.09
C SER A 61 -20.44 3.32 -21.61
N GLU A 62 -20.95 2.35 -22.36
CA GLU A 62 -22.19 1.62 -22.08
C GLU A 62 -21.94 0.27 -21.39
N SER A 63 -20.69 -0.19 -21.27
CA SER A 63 -20.37 -1.57 -20.88
C SER A 63 -19.52 -1.74 -19.62
N SER A 64 -19.15 -0.66 -18.91
CA SER A 64 -18.42 -0.81 -17.65
C SER A 64 -19.27 -1.59 -16.64
N PRO A 65 -18.86 -2.81 -16.23
CA PRO A 65 -19.65 -3.63 -15.32
C PRO A 65 -19.71 -3.04 -13.89
N TYR A 66 -18.92 -1.99 -13.62
CA TYR A 66 -18.80 -1.37 -12.32
C TYR A 66 -19.16 0.11 -12.37
N LYS A 67 -20.30 0.46 -11.74
CA LYS A 67 -20.57 1.85 -11.33
C LYS A 67 -19.63 2.21 -10.19
N LEU A 68 -18.36 2.45 -10.52
CA LEU A 68 -17.39 2.95 -9.56
C LEU A 68 -17.74 4.41 -9.21
N PRO A 69 -17.64 4.79 -7.93
CA PRO A 69 -17.77 6.20 -7.56
C PRO A 69 -16.55 6.99 -8.08
N ASN A 70 -16.75 8.28 -8.36
CA ASN A 70 -15.67 9.16 -8.83
C ASN A 70 -14.52 9.31 -7.82
N LYS A 71 -14.75 8.97 -6.55
CA LYS A 71 -13.73 8.98 -5.49
C LYS A 71 -13.67 7.63 -4.80
N ILE A 72 -12.46 7.09 -4.66
CA ILE A 72 -12.19 5.75 -4.14
C ILE A 72 -10.97 5.82 -3.21
N VAL A 73 -10.91 4.93 -2.21
CA VAL A 73 -9.71 4.75 -1.41
C VAL A 73 -8.75 3.78 -2.11
N LEU A 74 -7.52 4.24 -2.38
CA LEU A 74 -6.41 3.40 -2.80
C LEU A 74 -5.50 3.16 -1.58
N LYS A 75 -5.34 1.89 -1.21
CA LYS A 75 -4.38 1.45 -0.18
C LYS A 75 -3.27 0.64 -0.84
N VAL A 76 -2.02 0.98 -0.55
CA VAL A 76 -0.84 0.37 -1.20
C VAL A 76 0.10 -0.23 -0.17
N TYR A 77 0.71 -1.36 -0.47
CA TYR A 77 1.56 -2.10 0.48
C TYR A 77 3.03 -1.89 0.15
N ASP A 78 3.44 -0.62 0.11
CA ASP A 78 4.82 -0.23 -0.16
C ASP A 78 5.65 -0.27 1.12
N ARG A 79 6.48 -1.31 1.28
CA ARG A 79 7.37 -1.49 2.44
C ARG A 79 8.34 -0.33 2.69
N ARG A 80 8.59 0.52 1.69
CA ARG A 80 9.46 1.70 1.83
C ARG A 80 8.81 2.76 2.72
N PHE A 81 7.49 2.75 2.82
CA PHE A 81 6.69 3.74 3.55
C PHE A 81 5.86 3.14 4.71
N SER A 82 6.12 1.90 5.12
CA SER A 82 5.50 1.28 6.31
C SER A 82 6.08 1.87 7.61
N THR A 83 5.63 3.06 8.00
CA THR A 83 6.19 3.85 9.12
C THR A 83 6.16 3.08 10.44
N ASP A 84 5.05 2.46 10.82
CA ASP A 84 4.91 1.78 12.11
C ASP A 84 5.93 0.64 12.24
N LEU A 85 6.09 -0.18 11.19
CA LEU A 85 7.07 -1.26 11.18
C LEU A 85 8.50 -0.72 11.23
N ARG A 86 8.78 0.36 10.49
CA ARG A 86 10.10 1.00 10.54
C ARG A 86 10.40 1.58 11.91
N GLU A 87 9.44 2.19 12.58
CA GLU A 87 9.58 2.72 13.93
C GLU A 87 9.77 1.60 14.96
N GLN A 88 8.91 0.58 14.93
CA GLN A 88 8.99 -0.61 15.77
C GLN A 88 10.37 -1.25 15.72
N TYR A 89 10.93 -1.37 14.51
CA TYR A 89 12.23 -1.98 14.27
C TYR A 89 13.40 -0.98 14.19
N ARG A 90 13.16 0.31 14.49
CA ARG A 90 14.16 1.40 14.45
C ARG A 90 14.95 1.49 13.14
N LEU A 91 14.27 1.20 12.02
CA LEU A 91 14.85 1.24 10.70
C LEU A 91 14.84 2.67 10.14
N ARG A 92 15.89 3.01 9.40
CA ARG A 92 15.96 4.29 8.67
C ARG A 92 15.04 4.25 7.44
N ALA A 93 14.67 5.41 6.91
CA ALA A 93 13.97 5.50 5.63
C ALA A 93 14.75 4.82 4.50
N SER A 94 14.03 4.23 3.54
CA SER A 94 14.67 3.64 2.36
C SER A 94 15.30 4.70 1.48
N THR A 95 16.49 4.40 0.98
CA THR A 95 17.26 5.21 0.05
C THR A 95 17.38 4.47 -1.28
N TYR A 96 17.72 5.17 -2.36
CA TYR A 96 17.97 4.50 -3.64
C TYR A 96 19.07 3.42 -3.57
N LYS A 97 20.10 3.63 -2.73
CA LYS A 97 21.15 2.62 -2.50
C LYS A 97 20.66 1.42 -1.73
N THR A 98 19.91 1.60 -0.63
CA THR A 98 19.40 0.45 0.13
C THR A 98 18.38 -0.33 -0.70
N GLU A 99 17.60 0.36 -1.53
CA GLU A 99 16.69 -0.28 -2.46
C GLU A 99 17.43 -1.10 -3.52
N LYS A 100 18.53 -0.57 -4.07
CA LYS A 100 19.39 -1.34 -4.98
C LYS A 100 19.98 -2.58 -4.31
N LEU A 101 20.54 -2.42 -3.11
CA LEU A 101 21.12 -3.54 -2.34
C LEU A 101 20.09 -4.63 -2.06
N TYR A 102 18.87 -4.24 -1.70
CA TYR A 102 17.76 -5.17 -1.52
C TYR A 102 17.44 -5.95 -2.81
N HIS A 103 17.29 -5.27 -3.94
CA HIS A 103 16.98 -5.94 -5.21
C HIS A 103 18.09 -6.92 -5.62
N ASP A 104 19.35 -6.51 -5.48
CA ASP A 104 20.51 -7.37 -5.74
C ASP A 104 20.44 -8.62 -4.82
N TYR A 105 20.19 -8.42 -3.52
CA TYR A 105 20.05 -9.51 -2.53
C TYR A 105 18.95 -10.53 -2.87
N VAL A 106 17.76 -10.05 -3.27
CA VAL A 106 16.65 -10.94 -3.69
C VAL A 106 17.00 -11.66 -4.99
N ALA A 107 17.60 -10.96 -5.97
CA ALA A 107 17.96 -11.53 -7.27
C ALA A 107 19.01 -12.65 -7.18
N PHE A 108 19.91 -12.61 -6.19
CA PHE A 108 20.89 -13.68 -5.95
C PHE A 108 20.28 -14.96 -5.35
N GLY A 109 18.97 -14.98 -5.03
CA GLY A 109 18.24 -16.18 -4.62
C GLY A 109 18.59 -16.72 -3.23
N GLN A 110 19.28 -15.94 -2.40
CA GLN A 110 19.65 -16.30 -1.03
C GLN A 110 18.71 -15.70 0.02
N ALA A 111 17.70 -14.95 -0.42
CA ALA A 111 16.75 -14.29 0.46
C ALA A 111 15.80 -15.32 1.12
N PRO A 112 15.70 -15.35 2.45
CA PRO A 112 14.72 -16.17 3.15
C PRO A 112 13.30 -15.96 2.62
N ASP A 113 12.49 -17.00 2.60
CA ASP A 113 11.16 -16.99 1.98
C ASP A 113 10.02 -16.64 2.95
N ASN A 114 10.25 -16.77 4.26
CA ASN A 114 9.23 -16.59 5.29
C ASN A 114 9.80 -16.07 6.62
N LEU A 115 8.91 -15.65 7.53
CA LEU A 115 9.27 -15.05 8.83
C LEU A 115 10.17 -15.95 9.67
N LYS A 116 9.89 -17.26 9.70
CA LYS A 116 10.70 -18.21 10.47
C LYS A 116 12.12 -18.33 9.92
N SER A 117 12.26 -18.41 8.60
CA SER A 117 13.55 -18.49 7.92
C SER A 117 14.37 -17.22 8.15
N ILE A 118 13.75 -16.03 8.07
CA ILE A 118 14.47 -14.76 8.27
C ILE A 118 14.85 -14.50 9.73
N HIS A 119 14.00 -14.86 10.70
CA HIS A 119 14.35 -14.77 12.12
C HIS A 119 15.60 -15.59 12.43
N LYS A 120 15.72 -16.81 11.88
CA LYS A 120 16.91 -17.64 12.04
C LYS A 120 18.18 -16.97 11.50
N VAL A 121 18.08 -16.23 10.39
CA VAL A 121 19.22 -15.48 9.83
C VAL A 121 19.56 -14.30 10.74
N ILE A 122 18.57 -13.52 11.18
CA ILE A 122 18.73 -12.37 12.08
C ILE A 122 19.35 -12.80 13.42
N ASP A 123 18.92 -13.92 13.99
CA ASP A 123 19.47 -14.49 15.22
C ASP A 123 20.98 -14.78 15.08
N GLY A 124 21.43 -15.17 13.89
CA GLY A 124 22.85 -15.35 13.58
C GLY A 124 23.70 -14.07 13.71
N PHE A 125 23.08 -12.90 13.59
CA PHE A 125 23.72 -11.59 13.83
C PHE A 125 23.56 -11.10 15.29
N GLY A 126 22.80 -11.82 16.11
CA GLY A 126 22.55 -11.57 17.53
C GLY A 126 21.61 -10.40 17.84
N LYS A 127 21.64 -9.32 17.04
CA LYS A 127 20.74 -8.16 17.15
C LYS A 127 20.39 -7.61 15.77
N LEU A 128 19.20 -7.02 15.66
CA LEU A 128 18.74 -6.39 14.43
C LEU A 128 19.68 -5.27 13.95
N ASP A 129 20.25 -4.49 14.87
CA ASP A 129 21.19 -3.40 14.56
C ASP A 129 22.49 -3.87 13.87
N ASN A 130 22.83 -5.16 14.00
CA ASN A 130 24.02 -5.75 13.38
C ASN A 130 23.73 -6.31 11.98
N CYS A 131 22.46 -6.39 11.58
CA CYS A 131 22.08 -6.98 10.30
C CYS A 131 22.44 -6.06 9.14
N PRO A 132 22.84 -6.63 7.98
CA PRO A 132 23.04 -5.84 6.77
C PRO A 132 21.72 -5.22 6.28
N ARG A 133 21.81 -4.09 5.57
CA ARG A 133 20.62 -3.27 5.23
C ARG A 133 19.64 -4.00 4.31
N GLU A 134 20.14 -4.76 3.35
CA GLU A 134 19.37 -5.57 2.43
C GLU A 134 18.55 -6.65 3.14
N LEU A 135 19.09 -7.26 4.20
CA LEU A 135 18.35 -8.21 5.04
C LEU A 135 17.24 -7.51 5.81
N LEU A 136 17.48 -6.31 6.32
CA LEU A 136 16.47 -5.51 7.03
C LEU A 136 15.34 -5.04 6.11
N GLU A 137 15.65 -4.60 4.88
CA GLU A 137 14.62 -4.27 3.89
C GLU A 137 13.81 -5.50 3.50
N HIS A 138 14.47 -6.66 3.35
CA HIS A 138 13.78 -7.93 3.10
C HIS A 138 12.92 -8.39 4.28
N TYR A 139 13.37 -8.13 5.50
CA TYR A 139 12.57 -8.38 6.70
C TYR A 139 11.26 -7.62 6.69
N ILE A 140 11.28 -6.32 6.33
CA ILE A 140 10.04 -5.55 6.19
C ILE A 140 9.20 -6.06 5.02
N THR A 141 9.79 -6.50 3.90
CA THR A 141 9.02 -7.14 2.81
C THR A 141 8.25 -8.36 3.33
N ILE A 142 8.91 -9.26 4.06
CA ILE A 142 8.27 -10.47 4.58
C ILE A 142 7.19 -10.12 5.62
N GLU A 143 7.44 -9.15 6.50
CA GLU A 143 6.46 -8.68 7.49
C GLU A 143 5.24 -8.00 6.84
N THR A 144 5.43 -7.23 5.76
CA THR A 144 4.35 -6.49 5.08
C THR A 144 3.51 -7.34 4.13
N SER A 145 4.11 -8.33 3.48
CA SER A 145 3.43 -9.14 2.45
C SER A 145 2.13 -9.84 2.89
N PRO A 146 1.99 -10.37 4.13
CA PRO A 146 0.77 -11.05 4.54
C PRO A 146 -0.41 -10.10 4.70
N TYR A 147 -0.17 -8.80 4.96
CA TYR A 147 -1.26 -7.83 5.12
C TYR A 147 -2.06 -7.66 3.84
N PHE A 148 -1.40 -7.56 2.68
CA PHE A 148 -2.09 -7.50 1.39
C PHE A 148 -2.94 -8.75 1.13
N ALA A 149 -2.32 -9.93 1.28
CA ALA A 149 -3.00 -11.20 1.04
C ALA A 149 -4.19 -11.42 1.99
N ALA A 150 -4.01 -11.10 3.28
CA ALA A 150 -5.06 -11.20 4.27
C ALA A 150 -6.21 -10.22 3.99
N GLU A 151 -5.91 -9.00 3.55
CA GLU A 151 -6.94 -8.00 3.26
C GLU A 151 -7.75 -8.36 2.02
N CYS A 152 -7.11 -8.85 0.95
CA CYS A 152 -7.82 -9.39 -0.21
C CYS A 152 -8.72 -10.56 0.18
N ALA A 153 -8.18 -11.57 0.87
CA ALA A 153 -8.94 -12.75 1.29
C ALA A 153 -10.10 -12.39 2.23
N THR A 154 -9.89 -11.44 3.15
CA THR A 154 -10.94 -10.96 4.06
C THR A 154 -12.06 -10.27 3.28
N ASN A 155 -11.72 -9.35 2.38
CA ASN A 155 -12.73 -8.64 1.60
C ASN A 155 -13.54 -9.58 0.70
N GLU A 156 -12.89 -10.57 0.07
CA GLU A 156 -13.56 -11.61 -0.72
C GLU A 156 -14.55 -12.42 0.13
N GLN A 157 -14.16 -12.80 1.34
CA GLN A 157 -15.03 -13.55 2.26
C GLN A 157 -16.21 -12.72 2.77
N LEU A 158 -16.02 -11.40 2.94
CA LEU A 158 -17.04 -10.49 3.45
C LEU A 158 -17.94 -9.90 2.35
N GLN A 159 -17.93 -10.46 1.13
CA GLN A 159 -18.68 -9.93 -0.01
C GLN A 159 -20.17 -9.65 0.28
N SER A 160 -20.82 -10.48 1.10
CA SER A 160 -22.24 -10.30 1.45
C SER A 160 -22.51 -9.10 2.36
N LEU A 161 -21.49 -8.57 3.05
CA LEU A 161 -21.59 -7.44 3.98
C LEU A 161 -21.17 -6.11 3.33
N GLN A 162 -20.61 -6.16 2.13
CA GLN A 162 -20.02 -4.99 1.47
C GLN A 162 -21.05 -3.96 1.01
N GLY A 163 -20.77 -2.70 1.33
CA GLY A 163 -21.62 -1.54 1.05
C GLY A 163 -22.80 -1.36 2.02
N CYS A 164 -22.82 -2.14 3.10
CA CYS A 164 -23.75 -2.00 4.22
C CYS A 164 -22.98 -1.90 5.53
N ASP A 165 -22.28 -2.98 5.90
CA ASP A 165 -21.60 -3.10 7.20
C ASP A 165 -20.08 -2.90 7.07
N VAL A 166 -19.53 -3.21 5.90
CA VAL A 166 -18.11 -2.98 5.56
C VAL A 166 -18.01 -2.28 4.21
N PRO A 167 -16.91 -1.55 3.92
CA PRO A 167 -16.69 -0.92 2.63
C PRO A 167 -16.76 -1.91 1.47
N ARG A 168 -17.25 -1.48 0.32
CA ARG A 168 -17.09 -2.26 -0.92
C ARG A 168 -15.61 -2.40 -1.29
N PHE A 169 -15.22 -3.62 -1.67
CA PHE A 169 -13.94 -3.94 -2.27
C PHE A 169 -14.09 -4.00 -3.77
N TYR A 170 -13.42 -3.09 -4.47
CA TYR A 170 -13.51 -2.99 -5.92
C TYR A 170 -12.46 -3.85 -6.64
N GLY A 171 -11.44 -4.33 -5.93
CA GLY A 171 -10.42 -5.21 -6.48
C GLY A 171 -9.00 -4.87 -6.03
N SER A 172 -8.06 -5.71 -6.45
CA SER A 172 -6.62 -5.42 -6.34
C SER A 172 -6.16 -4.55 -7.50
N VAL A 173 -5.04 -3.86 -7.31
CA VAL A 173 -4.44 -3.02 -8.35
C VAL A 173 -2.98 -3.33 -8.60
N GLU A 174 -2.62 -3.17 -9.86
CA GLU A 174 -1.25 -3.14 -10.35
C GLU A 174 -0.98 -1.74 -10.94
N PHE A 175 0.19 -1.19 -10.66
CA PHE A 175 0.64 0.05 -11.29
C PHE A 175 1.20 -0.25 -12.68
N LEU A 176 0.67 0.42 -13.69
CA LEU A 176 1.16 0.33 -15.05
C LEU A 176 2.20 1.42 -15.32
N GLU A 177 2.96 1.25 -16.41
CA GLU A 177 3.91 2.27 -16.85
C GLU A 177 3.19 3.59 -17.16
N SER A 178 3.64 4.65 -16.50
CA SER A 178 3.12 6.02 -16.59
C SER A 178 4.33 6.97 -16.65
N PRO A 179 4.21 8.19 -17.24
CA PRO A 179 5.28 9.18 -17.22
C PRO A 179 5.89 9.30 -15.81
N SER A 180 7.22 9.35 -15.75
CA SER A 180 8.01 9.01 -14.56
C SER A 180 7.55 9.76 -13.29
N VAL A 181 6.81 9.06 -12.42
CA VAL A 181 6.54 9.51 -11.05
C VAL A 181 7.77 9.15 -10.19
N PRO A 182 8.53 10.14 -9.67
CA PRO A 182 9.73 9.87 -8.90
C PRO A 182 9.43 8.98 -7.69
N GLY A 183 10.21 7.90 -7.54
CA GLY A 183 10.07 6.97 -6.42
C GLY A 183 8.96 5.94 -6.56
N LEU A 184 8.13 5.98 -7.61
CA LEU A 184 7.11 4.96 -7.85
C LEU A 184 7.77 3.60 -8.13
N ASN A 185 7.26 2.55 -7.48
CA ASN A 185 7.62 1.17 -7.75
C ASN A 185 6.38 0.45 -8.30
N LEU A 186 6.46 -0.03 -9.54
CA LEU A 186 5.32 -0.64 -10.23
C LEU A 186 4.93 -2.01 -9.65
N SER A 187 5.85 -2.68 -8.96
CA SER A 187 5.63 -3.98 -8.33
C SER A 187 4.91 -3.90 -6.98
N VAL A 188 4.58 -2.69 -6.51
CA VAL A 188 3.83 -2.52 -5.25
C VAL A 188 2.37 -2.89 -5.47
N PRO A 189 1.82 -3.85 -4.71
CA PRO A 189 0.41 -4.18 -4.81
C PRO A 189 -0.44 -3.13 -4.08
N GLY A 190 -1.68 -2.95 -4.54
CA GLY A 190 -2.67 -2.16 -3.83
C GLY A 190 -4.07 -2.75 -3.94
N ILE A 191 -5.01 -2.09 -3.26
CA ILE A 191 -6.44 -2.41 -3.30
C ILE A 191 -7.27 -1.13 -3.44
N LEU A 192 -8.45 -1.28 -4.03
CA LEU A 192 -9.47 -0.23 -4.11
C LEU A 192 -10.64 -0.54 -3.18
N LEU A 193 -10.98 0.44 -2.33
CA LEU A 193 -12.04 0.36 -1.34
C LEU A 193 -12.99 1.54 -1.44
N GLU A 194 -14.25 1.32 -1.06
CA GLU A 194 -15.23 2.39 -0.86
C GLU A 194 -14.76 3.38 0.22
N PRO A 195 -14.84 4.69 -0.03
CA PRO A 195 -14.53 5.67 0.98
C PRO A 195 -15.61 5.68 2.07
N ILE A 196 -15.19 5.52 3.33
CA ILE A 196 -16.07 5.73 4.48
C ILE A 196 -16.06 7.21 4.84
N VAL A 197 -17.23 7.85 4.77
CA VAL A 197 -17.42 9.19 5.32
C VAL A 197 -17.78 9.04 6.79
N GLY A 198 -17.00 9.66 7.67
CA GLY A 198 -17.24 9.59 9.10
C GLY A 198 -16.11 10.19 9.92
N THR A 199 -16.30 10.13 11.23
CA THR A 199 -15.35 10.60 12.23
C THR A 199 -14.57 9.41 12.77
N SER A 200 -13.24 9.53 12.85
CA SER A 200 -12.42 8.47 13.46
C SER A 200 -12.81 8.27 14.92
N LEU A 201 -12.91 7.02 15.36
CA LEU A 201 -13.18 6.70 16.77
C LEU A 201 -12.12 7.30 17.70
N ASP A 202 -10.86 7.38 17.28
CA ASP A 202 -9.77 7.97 18.07
C ASP A 202 -9.95 9.47 18.34
N SER A 203 -10.79 10.13 17.53
CA SER A 203 -11.13 11.55 17.69
C SER A 203 -12.38 11.79 18.52
N MET A 204 -13.07 10.73 18.94
CA MET A 204 -14.24 10.82 19.80
C MET A 204 -13.81 10.86 21.27
N ASP A 205 -14.49 11.68 22.06
CA ASP A 205 -14.32 11.66 23.51
C ASP A 205 -14.93 10.36 24.08
N PRO A 206 -14.13 9.46 24.66
CA PRO A 206 -14.63 8.21 25.23
C PRO A 206 -15.58 8.45 26.42
N ALA A 207 -15.55 9.62 27.06
CA ALA A 207 -16.43 9.98 28.17
C ALA A 207 -17.80 10.52 27.70
N SER A 208 -17.93 10.91 26.43
CA SER A 208 -19.19 11.38 25.86
C SER A 208 -19.31 10.99 24.38
N PRO A 209 -19.57 9.71 24.06
CA PRO A 209 -19.75 9.28 22.69
C PRO A 209 -21.03 9.91 22.12
N ASN A 210 -20.89 11.02 21.41
CA ASN A 210 -22.00 11.61 20.68
C ASN A 210 -22.21 10.83 19.38
N ILE A 211 -23.08 9.82 19.44
CA ILE A 211 -23.35 8.88 18.34
C ILE A 211 -23.83 9.61 17.06
N GLN A 212 -24.33 10.84 17.17
CA GLN A 212 -24.73 11.65 16.02
C GLN A 212 -23.56 12.14 15.15
N ASP A 213 -22.33 12.12 15.65
CA ASP A 213 -21.13 12.52 14.90
C ASP A 213 -20.49 11.33 14.13
N VAL A 214 -21.04 10.13 14.28
CA VAL A 214 -20.54 8.87 13.69
C VAL A 214 -21.15 8.60 12.29
N ILE A 215 -22.31 9.18 11.98
CA ILE A 215 -23.06 8.92 10.75
C ILE A 215 -23.37 10.27 10.07
N LYS A 216 -22.67 10.58 8.98
CA LYS A 216 -23.09 11.58 7.99
C LYS A 216 -22.87 11.07 6.58
#